data_AF-A0A2E0N5M8-F1
#
_entry.id   AF-A0A2E0N5M8-F1
#
_cell.length_a   1.000
_cell.length_b   1.000
_cell.length_c   1.000
_cell.angle_alpha   90.00
_cell.angle_beta   90.00
_cell.angle_gamma   90.00
#
_symmetry.space_group_name_H-M   'P 1'
#
loop_
_entity.id
_entity.type
_entity.pdbx_description
1 polymer ?
#
loop_
_entity_poly.entity_id
_entity_poly.type
_entity_poly.pdbx_seq_one_letter_code
_entity_poly.pdbx_strand_id
1 'polypeptide(L)'
;MILLCLTLAASAQERENHPRILSIYHGLDPLPPRATRLCGLPPAANQDGMPVVFSVQVDGDTISASAFAVETSSGEIVTPLCATLRPALEPLEQRTVLLIGEFSPADALPVSVEIVGQLQDVNGNSLVGLTGKKVTALESGPSLVYAERFSPSQSRLAGECPEQTVQAVQLTWEGGVTGPQGTDLAEAQRTAVTILLDDGKSVHPLALGDDDPDNHVIACIAESSPAISVSVVAGFFHDPGDDANPETRITVISKMKE
;
A
#
# COMPACT_ATOMS: atom_id res chain seq x y z
N MET A 1 -3.36 -34.48 28.56
CA MET A 1 -3.51 -34.25 27.11
C MET A 1 -3.47 -32.74 26.87
N ILE A 2 -2.28 -32.15 26.97
CA ILE A 2 -2.03 -30.71 26.81
C ILE A 2 -0.71 -30.62 26.05
N LEU A 3 -0.75 -30.55 24.72
CA LEU A 3 0.34 -30.04 23.89
C LEU A 3 -0.10 -29.97 22.41
N LEU A 4 -0.98 -29.03 22.04
CA LEU A 4 -1.26 -28.80 20.61
C LEU A 4 -1.75 -27.37 20.28
N CYS A 5 -1.24 -26.33 20.95
CA CYS A 5 -1.52 -24.93 20.57
C CYS A 5 -0.26 -24.08 20.28
N LEU A 6 0.96 -24.62 20.41
CA LEU A 6 2.19 -23.82 20.29
C LEU A 6 2.77 -23.74 18.85
N THR A 7 2.25 -24.49 17.89
CA THR A 7 2.83 -24.55 16.53
C THR A 7 2.21 -23.55 15.53
N LEU A 8 0.98 -23.07 15.76
CA LEU A 8 0.31 -22.15 14.83
C LEU A 8 0.84 -20.70 14.95
N ALA A 9 1.12 -20.23 16.17
CA ALA A 9 1.56 -18.85 16.40
C ALA A 9 2.96 -18.54 15.84
N ALA A 10 3.89 -19.50 15.91
CA ALA A 10 5.26 -19.32 15.41
C ALA A 10 5.30 -19.11 13.88
N SER A 11 4.47 -19.82 13.11
CA SER A 11 4.45 -19.71 11.64
C SER A 11 3.86 -18.39 11.13
N ALA A 12 2.93 -17.78 11.87
CA ALA A 12 2.35 -16.48 11.51
C ALA A 12 3.34 -15.36 11.77
N GLN A 13 4.06 -15.42 12.90
CA GLN A 13 5.07 -14.45 13.28
C GLN A 13 6.37 -14.57 12.46
N GLU A 14 6.75 -15.78 12.01
CA GLU A 14 7.83 -15.97 11.04
C GLU A 14 7.47 -15.44 9.64
N ARG A 15 6.22 -15.61 9.19
CA ARG A 15 5.74 -15.00 7.93
C ARG A 15 5.76 -13.47 7.97
N GLU A 16 5.53 -12.87 9.13
CA GLU A 16 5.59 -11.41 9.31
C GLU A 16 7.02 -10.85 9.18
N ASN A 17 8.05 -11.64 9.48
CA ASN A 17 9.44 -11.17 9.54
C ASN A 17 10.20 -11.23 8.21
N HIS A 18 9.71 -11.97 7.20
CA HIS A 18 10.36 -12.01 5.90
C HIS A 18 9.80 -10.94 4.94
N PRO A 19 10.68 -10.21 4.22
CA PRO A 19 10.25 -9.33 3.14
C PRO A 19 9.41 -10.11 2.11
N ARG A 20 8.31 -9.50 1.68
CA ARG A 20 7.42 -10.04 0.66
C ARG A 20 6.71 -8.90 -0.07
N ILE A 21 6.25 -9.19 -1.27
CA ILE A 21 5.28 -8.33 -1.98
C ILE A 21 3.91 -8.60 -1.36
N LEU A 22 3.25 -7.55 -0.88
CA LEU A 22 1.90 -7.58 -0.32
C LEU A 22 0.84 -7.45 -1.41
N SER A 23 1.06 -6.58 -2.39
CA SER A 23 0.18 -6.41 -3.54
C SER A 23 0.93 -5.92 -4.77
N ILE A 24 0.35 -6.24 -5.93
CA ILE A 24 0.66 -5.67 -7.24
C ILE A 24 -0.68 -5.25 -7.81
N TYR A 25 -0.84 -3.97 -8.13
CA TYR A 25 -2.10 -3.44 -8.64
C TYR A 25 -1.92 -2.83 -10.01
N HIS A 26 -2.70 -3.26 -11.02
CA HIS A 26 -2.76 -2.59 -12.32
C HIS A 26 -3.62 -1.32 -12.17
N GLY A 27 -3.08 -0.33 -11.47
CA GLY A 27 -3.87 0.74 -10.88
C GLY A 27 -4.21 1.93 -11.76
N LEU A 28 -3.64 2.01 -12.98
CA LEU A 28 -4.11 2.98 -13.99
C LEU A 28 -3.63 2.61 -15.39
N ASP A 29 -4.53 2.63 -16.38
CA ASP A 29 -4.21 2.48 -17.80
C ASP A 29 -5.15 3.39 -18.64
N PRO A 30 -4.62 4.38 -19.39
CA PRO A 30 -3.24 4.86 -19.35
C PRO A 30 -3.04 5.90 -18.23
N LEU A 31 -1.83 5.98 -17.69
CA LEU A 31 -1.39 7.14 -16.92
C LEU A 31 -1.39 8.41 -17.78
N PRO A 32 -1.67 9.59 -17.20
CA PRO A 32 -1.40 10.87 -17.84
C PRO A 32 0.08 10.93 -18.27
N PRO A 33 0.42 11.33 -19.51
CA PRO A 33 1.79 11.25 -19.99
C PRO A 33 2.83 11.99 -19.14
N ARG A 34 2.40 12.98 -18.37
CA ARG A 34 3.25 13.76 -17.45
C ARG A 34 3.64 12.99 -16.19
N ALA A 35 3.01 11.86 -15.87
CA ALA A 35 3.31 11.05 -14.70
C ALA A 35 4.77 10.55 -14.67
N THR A 36 5.39 10.35 -15.84
CA THR A 36 6.82 10.00 -15.94
C THR A 36 7.78 11.05 -15.33
N ARG A 37 7.30 12.28 -15.08
CA ARG A 37 8.07 13.29 -14.34
C ARG A 37 8.31 12.91 -12.89
N LEU A 38 7.50 12.01 -12.32
CA LEU A 38 7.78 11.36 -11.03
C LEU A 38 9.10 10.59 -11.06
N CYS A 39 9.73 10.44 -12.22
CA CYS A 39 11.00 9.76 -12.43
C CYS A 39 12.06 10.68 -13.04
N GLY A 40 11.75 11.97 -13.21
CA GLY A 40 12.61 12.91 -13.94
C GLY A 40 12.68 12.66 -15.45
N LEU A 41 11.76 11.86 -16.01
CA LEU A 41 11.71 11.53 -17.43
C LEU A 41 10.82 12.50 -18.22
N PRO A 42 11.04 12.65 -19.55
CA PRO A 42 10.11 13.37 -20.41
C PRO A 42 8.73 12.69 -20.45
N PRO A 43 7.65 13.41 -20.79
CA PRO A 43 6.33 12.81 -20.92
C PRO A 43 6.30 11.65 -21.92
N ALA A 44 5.70 10.53 -21.53
CA ALA A 44 5.51 9.36 -22.38
C ALA A 44 4.05 8.91 -22.34
N ALA A 45 3.45 8.64 -23.50
CA ALA A 45 2.06 8.17 -23.60
C ALA A 45 1.98 6.65 -23.53
N ASN A 46 0.75 6.12 -23.39
CA ASN A 46 0.45 4.69 -23.36
C ASN A 46 1.25 3.92 -22.30
N GLN A 47 1.46 4.54 -21.14
CA GLN A 47 2.13 3.90 -20.01
C GLN A 47 1.08 3.63 -18.94
N ASP A 48 1.23 2.51 -18.25
CA ASP A 48 0.38 2.13 -17.13
C ASP A 48 1.07 2.50 -15.82
N GLY A 49 0.26 2.67 -14.78
CA GLY A 49 0.70 2.81 -13.40
C GLY A 49 0.46 1.53 -12.65
N MET A 50 1.52 0.90 -12.16
CA MET A 50 1.42 -0.35 -11.42
C MET A 50 2.13 -0.23 -10.06
N PRO A 51 1.42 0.15 -8.98
CA PRO A 51 1.98 0.15 -7.64
C PRO A 51 2.29 -1.28 -7.16
N VAL A 52 3.46 -1.44 -6.55
CA VAL A 52 3.91 -2.68 -5.90
C VAL A 52 4.17 -2.38 -4.43
N VAL A 53 3.36 -2.97 -3.55
CA VAL A 53 3.43 -2.74 -2.10
C VAL A 53 4.24 -3.85 -1.44
N PHE A 54 5.21 -3.47 -0.59
CA PHE A 54 6.09 -4.38 0.13
C PHE A 54 5.77 -4.43 1.63
N SER A 55 6.05 -5.58 2.27
CA SER A 55 5.89 -5.75 3.73
C SER A 55 6.93 -4.98 4.56
N VAL A 56 7.94 -4.42 3.90
CA VAL A 56 9.05 -3.65 4.46
C VAL A 56 9.16 -2.30 3.76
N GLN A 57 9.80 -1.33 4.40
CA GLN A 57 10.17 -0.09 3.73
C GLN A 57 11.39 -0.35 2.83
N VAL A 58 11.33 0.13 1.60
CA VAL A 58 12.31 0.00 0.54
C VAL A 58 13.30 1.16 0.63
N ASP A 59 14.59 0.86 0.45
CA ASP A 59 15.61 1.90 0.30
C ASP A 59 15.51 2.53 -1.09
N GLY A 60 15.02 3.77 -1.13
CA GLY A 60 14.81 4.54 -2.36
C GLY A 60 16.07 4.74 -3.20
N ASP A 61 17.26 4.74 -2.59
CA ASP A 61 18.53 4.91 -3.31
C ASP A 61 18.92 3.66 -4.13
N THR A 62 18.28 2.52 -3.83
CA THR A 62 18.52 1.25 -4.53
C THR A 62 17.54 0.98 -5.66
N ILE A 63 16.51 1.81 -5.83
CA ILE A 63 15.47 1.61 -6.84
C ILE A 63 16.02 1.90 -8.24
N SER A 64 15.89 0.90 -9.10
CA SER A 64 16.07 1.03 -10.54
C SER A 64 14.91 0.33 -11.24
N ALA A 65 14.45 0.87 -12.37
CA ALA A 65 13.45 0.22 -13.20
C ALA A 65 13.89 -1.19 -13.64
N SER A 66 15.19 -1.37 -13.91
CA SER A 66 15.78 -2.67 -14.28
C SER A 66 15.83 -3.70 -13.15
N ALA A 67 15.48 -3.33 -11.91
CA ALA A 67 15.36 -4.27 -10.81
C ALA A 67 14.06 -5.08 -10.86
N PHE A 68 13.11 -4.67 -11.70
CA PHE A 68 11.78 -5.27 -11.80
C PHE A 68 11.59 -5.90 -13.18
N ALA A 69 10.94 -7.06 -13.19
CA ALA A 69 10.47 -7.74 -14.39
C ALA A 69 8.96 -7.97 -14.23
N VAL A 70 8.18 -7.47 -15.19
CA VAL A 70 6.73 -7.65 -15.24
C VAL A 70 6.41 -8.67 -16.32
N GLU A 71 5.78 -9.78 -15.95
CA GLU A 71 5.28 -10.74 -16.92
C GLU A 71 3.86 -10.36 -17.33
N THR A 72 3.57 -10.43 -18.62
CA THR A 72 2.22 -10.23 -19.16
C THR A 72 1.56 -11.55 -19.51
N SER A 73 0.24 -11.54 -19.72
CA SER A 73 -0.55 -12.70 -20.12
C SER A 73 -0.17 -13.27 -21.51
N SER A 74 0.57 -12.52 -22.33
CA SER A 74 1.16 -13.01 -23.58
C SER A 74 2.47 -13.78 -23.37
N GLY A 75 3.00 -13.81 -22.15
CA GLY A 75 4.30 -14.40 -21.78
C GLY A 75 5.49 -13.49 -22.06
N GLU A 76 5.26 -12.21 -22.36
CA GLU A 76 6.32 -11.22 -22.50
C GLU A 76 6.81 -10.75 -21.13
N ILE A 77 8.13 -10.54 -21.01
CA ILE A 77 8.75 -9.94 -19.83
C ILE A 77 9.10 -8.49 -20.15
N VAL A 78 8.43 -7.57 -19.49
CA VAL A 78 8.59 -6.12 -19.66
C VAL A 78 9.42 -5.57 -18.50
N THR A 79 10.49 -4.86 -18.85
CA THR A 79 11.21 -4.01 -17.89
C THR A 79 10.49 -2.66 -17.83
N PRO A 80 10.08 -2.16 -16.65
CA PRO A 80 9.46 -0.85 -16.53
C PRO A 80 10.29 0.28 -17.17
N LEU A 81 9.62 1.30 -17.69
CA LEU A 81 10.26 2.56 -18.09
C LEU A 81 10.78 3.31 -16.85
N CYS A 82 10.06 3.22 -15.75
CA CYS A 82 10.42 3.83 -14.47
C CYS A 82 9.98 2.96 -13.28
N ALA A 83 10.74 3.05 -12.19
CA ALA A 83 10.33 2.70 -10.83
C ALA A 83 10.60 3.87 -9.87
N THR A 84 9.67 4.21 -8.99
CA THR A 84 9.82 5.31 -8.02
C THR A 84 8.99 5.09 -6.76
N LEU A 85 9.41 5.64 -5.62
CA LEU A 85 8.58 5.71 -4.41
C LEU A 85 7.53 6.83 -4.48
N ARG A 86 7.67 7.80 -5.40
CA ARG A 86 6.74 8.93 -5.45
C ARG A 86 5.35 8.51 -5.95
N PRO A 87 4.25 9.06 -5.39
CA PRO A 87 4.22 10.11 -4.36
C PRO A 87 4.63 9.67 -2.94
N ALA A 88 4.40 8.42 -2.54
CA ALA A 88 4.72 7.76 -1.25
C ALA A 88 6.20 7.74 -0.79
N LEU A 89 6.83 8.92 -0.68
CA LEU A 89 8.25 9.09 -0.35
C LEU A 89 8.47 9.47 1.12
N GLU A 90 7.41 9.81 1.83
CA GLU A 90 7.51 10.35 3.18
C GLU A 90 7.98 9.30 4.20
N PRO A 91 8.51 9.72 5.36
CA PRO A 91 8.91 8.78 6.39
C PRO A 91 7.73 7.88 6.81
N LEU A 92 7.94 6.56 6.79
CA LEU A 92 6.93 5.50 7.04
C LEU A 92 6.13 5.04 5.81
N GLU A 93 6.16 5.77 4.70
CA GLU A 93 5.38 5.46 3.48
C GLU A 93 6.14 4.71 2.40
N GLN A 94 7.45 4.57 2.56
CA GLN A 94 8.38 4.03 1.55
C GLN A 94 8.21 2.52 1.32
N ARG A 95 6.99 2.01 1.23
CA ARG A 95 6.59 0.61 1.04
C ARG A 95 6.03 0.37 -0.35
N THR A 96 5.69 1.43 -1.08
CA THR A 96 5.07 1.35 -2.41
C THR A 96 6.05 1.81 -3.46
N VAL A 97 6.40 0.93 -4.40
CA VAL A 97 7.12 1.31 -5.61
C VAL A 97 6.11 1.41 -6.75
N LEU A 98 5.91 2.60 -7.29
CA LEU A 98 5.17 2.80 -8.53
C LEU A 98 6.05 2.39 -9.72
N LEU A 99 5.60 1.39 -10.46
CA LEU A 99 6.15 1.04 -11.77
C LEU A 99 5.38 1.78 -12.86
N ILE A 100 6.09 2.35 -13.82
CA ILE A 100 5.52 2.96 -15.02
C ILE A 100 6.09 2.24 -16.23
N GLY A 101 5.24 1.73 -17.11
CA GLY A 101 5.64 0.97 -18.30
C GLY A 101 4.45 0.52 -19.14
N GLU A 102 4.70 -0.08 -20.30
CA GLU A 102 3.66 -0.64 -21.17
C GLU A 102 3.34 -2.08 -20.72
N PHE A 103 2.47 -2.24 -19.72
CA PHE A 103 2.16 -3.54 -19.12
C PHE A 103 0.90 -4.20 -19.69
N SER A 104 0.00 -3.42 -20.30
CA SER A 104 -1.21 -3.90 -20.99
C SER A 104 -1.30 -3.54 -22.49
N PRO A 105 -0.27 -3.81 -23.31
CA PRO A 105 -0.39 -3.56 -24.75
C PRO A 105 -1.47 -4.44 -25.40
N ALA A 106 -2.40 -3.80 -26.11
CA ALA A 106 -3.58 -4.45 -26.73
C ALA A 106 -4.45 -5.18 -25.69
N ASP A 107 -4.54 -6.52 -25.76
CA ASP A 107 -5.32 -7.35 -24.84
C ASP A 107 -4.43 -8.07 -23.80
N ALA A 108 -3.11 -7.81 -23.80
CA ALA A 108 -2.22 -8.36 -22.77
C ALA A 108 -2.49 -7.67 -21.43
N LEU A 109 -2.29 -8.40 -20.33
CA LEU A 109 -2.45 -7.86 -18.97
C LEU A 109 -1.24 -8.26 -18.12
N PRO A 110 -0.80 -7.43 -17.15
CA PRO A 110 0.22 -7.85 -16.19
C PRO A 110 -0.29 -9.01 -15.33
N VAL A 111 0.52 -10.05 -15.18
CA VAL A 111 0.16 -11.26 -14.40
C VAL A 111 1.13 -11.55 -13.26
N SER A 112 2.37 -11.06 -13.32
CA SER A 112 3.34 -11.23 -12.25
C SER A 112 4.39 -10.12 -12.22
N VAL A 113 5.01 -9.94 -11.05
CA VAL A 113 6.20 -9.11 -10.87
C VAL A 113 7.26 -9.93 -10.16
N GLU A 114 8.50 -9.88 -10.67
CA GLU A 114 9.69 -10.42 -10.04
C GLU A 114 10.74 -9.33 -9.82
N ILE A 115 11.40 -9.37 -8.66
CA ILE A 115 12.56 -8.53 -8.37
C ILE A 115 13.82 -9.23 -8.87
N VAL A 116 14.28 -8.89 -10.08
CA VAL A 116 15.38 -9.55 -10.78
C VAL A 116 16.73 -8.85 -10.62
N GLY A 117 16.73 -7.60 -10.17
CA GLY A 117 17.94 -6.80 -9.96
C GLY A 117 18.03 -6.24 -8.54
N GLN A 118 19.16 -5.60 -8.23
CA GLN A 118 19.43 -5.09 -6.89
C GLN A 118 18.34 -4.13 -6.41
N LEU A 119 17.70 -4.51 -5.30
CA LEU A 119 16.72 -3.72 -4.56
C LEU A 119 16.87 -4.12 -3.09
N GLN A 120 16.86 -3.15 -2.18
CA GLN A 120 17.04 -3.39 -0.75
C GLN A 120 15.92 -2.78 0.09
N ASP A 121 15.69 -3.34 1.26
CA ASP A 121 14.96 -2.64 2.31
C ASP A 121 15.84 -1.61 3.02
N VAL A 122 15.24 -0.74 3.84
CA VAL A 122 15.96 0.30 4.61
C VAL A 122 16.96 -0.24 5.63
N ASN A 123 16.98 -1.56 5.88
CA ASN A 123 17.97 -2.23 6.75
C ASN A 123 19.10 -2.88 5.94
N GLY A 124 19.12 -2.74 4.61
CA GLY A 124 20.10 -3.33 3.71
C GLY A 124 19.84 -4.80 3.36
N ASN A 125 18.66 -5.36 3.68
CA ASN A 125 18.31 -6.70 3.25
C ASN A 125 17.94 -6.71 1.77
N SER A 126 18.48 -7.67 1.02
CA SER A 126 18.15 -7.85 -0.39
C SER A 126 16.70 -8.29 -0.58
N LEU A 127 16.03 -7.69 -1.57
CA LEU A 127 14.68 -8.05 -2.03
C LEU A 127 14.69 -8.85 -3.34
N VAL A 128 15.88 -9.18 -3.86
CA VAL A 128 16.04 -9.98 -5.10
C VAL A 128 15.38 -11.35 -4.95
N GLY A 129 14.65 -11.77 -5.98
CA GLY A 129 13.95 -13.05 -6.04
C GLY A 129 12.57 -13.05 -5.39
N LEU A 130 12.11 -11.93 -4.83
CA LEU A 130 10.70 -11.80 -4.46
C LEU A 130 9.83 -11.84 -5.72
N THR A 131 8.75 -12.60 -5.67
CA THR A 131 7.79 -12.75 -6.76
C THR A 131 6.37 -12.60 -6.24
N GLY A 132 5.57 -11.78 -6.92
CA GLY A 132 4.12 -11.75 -6.77
C GLY A 132 3.47 -12.28 -8.04
N LYS A 133 2.55 -13.23 -7.90
CA LYS A 133 1.88 -13.93 -9.03
C LYS A 133 0.39 -13.63 -9.14
N LYS A 134 -0.07 -12.64 -8.38
CA LYS A 134 -1.44 -12.15 -8.38
C LYS A 134 -1.35 -10.65 -8.57
N VAL A 135 -1.88 -10.19 -9.69
CA VAL A 135 -2.08 -8.77 -9.98
C VAL A 135 -3.56 -8.48 -9.79
N THR A 136 -3.87 -7.47 -8.99
CA THR A 136 -5.23 -6.94 -8.85
C THR A 136 -5.56 -6.18 -10.13
N ALA A 137 -6.69 -6.53 -10.75
CA ALA A 137 -7.13 -5.93 -12.02
C ALA A 137 -7.66 -4.51 -11.79
N LEU A 138 -7.49 -3.65 -12.79
CA LEU A 138 -7.85 -2.22 -12.73
C LEU A 138 -9.29 -1.99 -12.22
N GLU A 139 -10.27 -2.69 -12.80
CA GLU A 139 -11.69 -2.53 -12.47
C GLU A 139 -12.06 -3.04 -11.06
N SER A 140 -11.12 -3.66 -10.34
CA SER A 140 -11.36 -4.12 -8.98
C SER A 140 -11.34 -2.99 -7.94
N GLY A 141 -10.71 -1.86 -8.28
CA GLY A 141 -10.47 -0.77 -7.36
C GLY A 141 -9.41 -1.12 -6.28
N PRO A 142 -8.99 -0.13 -5.47
CA PRO A 142 -7.91 -0.30 -4.51
C PRO A 142 -8.42 -0.95 -3.21
N SER A 143 -7.81 -2.05 -2.77
CA SER A 143 -8.08 -2.65 -1.45
C SER A 143 -7.08 -2.17 -0.38
N LEU A 144 -7.41 -2.34 0.90
CA LEU A 144 -6.41 -2.23 1.98
C LEU A 144 -5.52 -3.48 2.04
N VAL A 145 -4.21 -3.29 2.10
CA VAL A 145 -3.23 -4.38 2.12
C VAL A 145 -2.27 -4.36 3.29
N TYR A 146 -2.19 -3.23 3.99
CA TYR A 146 -1.38 -3.09 5.19
C TYR A 146 -2.02 -2.12 6.18
N ALA A 147 -1.86 -2.41 7.46
CA ALA A 147 -2.23 -1.50 8.54
C ALA A 147 -1.18 -1.63 9.66
N GLU A 148 -0.55 -0.53 10.04
CA GLU A 148 0.44 -0.49 11.12
C GLU A 148 0.04 0.55 12.16
N ARG A 149 0.03 0.14 13.42
CA ARG A 149 -0.28 1.00 14.55
C ARG A 149 0.96 1.70 15.07
N PHE A 150 0.79 2.98 15.36
CA PHE A 150 1.81 3.87 15.87
C PHE A 150 1.31 4.67 17.08
N SER A 151 2.26 5.06 17.94
CA SER A 151 2.02 6.08 18.97
C SER A 151 1.91 7.45 18.29
N PRO A 152 0.95 8.31 18.66
CA PRO A 152 0.76 9.62 18.04
C PRO A 152 1.95 10.56 18.32
N SER A 153 2.72 10.27 19.38
CA SER A 153 3.97 10.98 19.69
C SER A 153 5.15 10.59 18.80
N GLN A 154 4.99 9.63 17.88
CA GLN A 154 6.00 9.41 16.86
C GLN A 154 6.09 10.64 15.98
N SER A 155 7.27 11.26 15.95
CA SER A 155 7.53 12.51 15.23
C SER A 155 7.21 12.47 13.72
N ARG A 156 7.02 11.27 13.16
CA ARG A 156 6.76 11.02 11.74
C ARG A 156 5.28 11.09 11.37
N LEU A 157 4.38 11.30 12.32
CA LEU A 157 2.93 11.50 12.11
C LEU A 157 2.49 12.92 12.55
N ALA A 158 3.45 13.83 12.70
CA ALA A 158 3.22 15.13 13.31
C ALA A 158 2.51 16.08 12.32
N GLY A 159 1.29 16.48 12.64
CA GLY A 159 0.48 17.38 11.80
C GLY A 159 -0.75 16.70 11.18
N GLU A 160 -0.69 15.38 11.01
CA GLU A 160 -1.74 14.59 10.34
C GLU A 160 -2.97 14.31 11.21
N CYS A 161 -2.76 14.27 12.53
CA CYS A 161 -3.79 13.90 13.48
C CYS A 161 -4.14 15.05 14.44
N PRO A 162 -5.43 15.21 14.80
CA PRO A 162 -5.86 16.15 15.84
C PRO A 162 -5.20 15.87 17.20
N GLU A 163 -5.06 16.90 18.05
CA GLU A 163 -4.43 16.78 19.38
C GLU A 163 -5.07 15.72 20.30
N GLN A 164 -6.33 15.37 20.08
CA GLN A 164 -7.06 14.36 20.86
C GLN A 164 -6.68 12.92 20.50
N THR A 165 -5.79 12.72 19.52
CA THR A 165 -5.38 11.40 19.05
C THR A 165 -4.51 10.69 20.08
N VAL A 166 -4.91 9.46 20.44
CA VAL A 166 -4.21 8.61 21.42
C VAL A 166 -3.43 7.48 20.73
N GLN A 167 -3.89 7.03 19.55
CA GLN A 167 -3.17 6.11 18.67
C GLN A 167 -3.49 6.43 17.22
N ALA A 168 -2.58 6.09 16.32
CA ALA A 168 -2.76 6.23 14.89
C ALA A 168 -2.55 4.88 14.21
N VAL A 169 -3.28 4.64 13.12
CA VAL A 169 -3.05 3.48 12.25
C VAL A 169 -2.79 4.01 10.84
N GLN A 170 -1.59 3.78 10.33
CA GLN A 170 -1.29 4.03 8.92
C GLN A 170 -1.89 2.89 8.10
N LEU A 171 -2.74 3.25 7.14
CA LEU A 171 -3.41 2.37 6.22
C LEU A 171 -2.68 2.45 4.87
N THR A 172 -2.23 1.33 4.33
CA THR A 172 -1.68 1.28 2.97
C THR A 172 -2.66 0.58 2.05
N TRP A 173 -3.05 1.29 1.01
CA TRP A 173 -3.92 0.83 -0.08
C TRP A 173 -3.11 0.21 -1.21
N GLU A 174 -3.76 -0.57 -2.08
CA GLU A 174 -3.10 -1.15 -3.26
C GLU A 174 -2.56 -0.11 -4.25
N GLY A 175 -3.18 1.06 -4.32
CA GLY A 175 -2.77 2.21 -5.12
C GLY A 175 -3.28 3.50 -4.48
N GLY A 176 -2.99 4.64 -5.10
CA GLY A 176 -3.38 5.94 -4.55
C GLY A 176 -4.89 6.03 -4.35
N VAL A 177 -5.36 6.73 -3.32
CA VAL A 177 -6.79 6.81 -2.99
C VAL A 177 -7.30 8.23 -2.80
N THR A 178 -8.54 8.44 -3.22
CA THR A 178 -9.30 9.68 -3.06
C THR A 178 -10.75 9.35 -2.72
N GLY A 179 -11.58 10.36 -2.47
CA GLY A 179 -13.02 10.22 -2.57
C GLY A 179 -13.51 10.16 -4.03
N PRO A 180 -14.81 9.92 -4.26
CA PRO A 180 -15.37 9.80 -5.60
C PRO A 180 -15.01 10.98 -6.50
N GLN A 181 -14.63 10.70 -7.75
CA GLN A 181 -14.21 11.68 -8.75
C GLN A 181 -12.98 12.51 -8.34
N GLY A 182 -12.09 11.93 -7.54
CA GLY A 182 -10.84 12.60 -7.12
C GLY A 182 -11.04 13.69 -6.08
N THR A 183 -12.14 13.67 -5.32
CA THR A 183 -12.34 14.62 -4.21
C THR A 183 -11.45 14.26 -3.02
N ASP A 184 -11.09 15.24 -2.20
CA ASP A 184 -10.40 15.01 -0.94
C ASP A 184 -11.17 14.03 -0.03
N LEU A 185 -10.45 13.29 0.81
CA LEU A 185 -11.04 12.42 1.82
C LEU A 185 -11.85 13.26 2.83
N ALA A 186 -13.07 12.83 3.11
CA ALA A 186 -14.00 13.57 3.96
C ALA A 186 -14.76 12.63 4.91
N GLU A 187 -15.82 13.17 5.52
CA GLU A 187 -16.67 12.45 6.49
C GLU A 187 -17.21 11.12 5.96
N ALA A 188 -17.51 11.03 4.66
CA ALA A 188 -17.98 9.78 4.05
C ALA A 188 -16.92 8.68 4.14
N GLN A 189 -15.68 8.98 3.78
CA GLN A 189 -14.54 8.06 3.87
C GLN A 189 -14.23 7.74 5.33
N ARG A 190 -14.17 8.75 6.20
CA ARG A 190 -13.90 8.56 7.64
C ARG A 190 -14.89 7.59 8.29
N THR A 191 -16.18 7.73 7.99
CA THR A 191 -17.23 6.88 8.57
C THR A 191 -17.35 5.51 7.89
N ALA A 192 -16.80 5.34 6.68
CA ALA A 192 -16.64 4.04 6.04
C ALA A 192 -15.54 3.18 6.68
N VAL A 193 -14.59 3.79 7.40
CA VAL A 193 -13.54 3.09 8.16
C VAL A 193 -14.05 2.72 9.55
N THR A 194 -13.91 1.45 9.91
CA THR A 194 -14.18 0.92 11.26
C THR A 194 -12.94 0.25 11.84
N ILE A 195 -12.56 0.65 13.05
CA ILE A 195 -11.44 0.08 13.79
C ILE A 195 -11.98 -0.82 14.90
N LEU A 196 -11.58 -2.10 14.91
CA LEU A 196 -11.82 -3.01 16.03
C LEU A 196 -10.69 -2.85 17.04
N LEU A 197 -11.05 -2.62 18.29
CA LEU A 197 -10.14 -2.53 19.43
C LEU A 197 -10.05 -3.87 20.18
N ASP A 198 -8.98 -4.07 20.93
CA ASP A 198 -8.73 -5.29 21.71
C ASP A 198 -9.75 -5.54 22.84
N ASP A 199 -10.39 -4.49 23.34
CA ASP A 199 -11.49 -4.55 24.31
C ASP A 199 -12.83 -4.99 23.69
N GLY A 200 -12.84 -5.28 22.38
CA GLY A 200 -13.98 -5.75 21.61
C GLY A 200 -14.89 -4.64 21.06
N LYS A 201 -14.60 -3.36 21.33
CA LYS A 201 -15.35 -2.24 20.77
C LYS A 201 -14.95 -1.95 19.33
N SER A 202 -15.89 -1.44 18.56
CA SER A 202 -15.65 -0.90 17.23
C SER A 202 -15.86 0.61 17.24
N VAL A 203 -14.94 1.35 16.63
CA VAL A 203 -14.96 2.82 16.59
C VAL A 203 -14.68 3.32 15.17
N HIS A 204 -15.08 4.55 14.89
CA HIS A 204 -14.66 5.26 13.68
C HIS A 204 -13.47 6.18 14.02
N PRO A 205 -12.52 6.40 13.10
CA PRO A 205 -11.45 7.37 13.31
C PRO A 205 -12.01 8.77 13.62
N LEU A 206 -11.32 9.54 14.45
CA LEU A 206 -11.57 10.97 14.66
C LEU A 206 -11.39 11.77 13.38
N ALA A 207 -10.37 11.42 12.61
CA ALA A 207 -10.01 12.02 11.34
C ALA A 207 -9.28 10.97 10.48
N LEU A 208 -9.24 11.24 9.18
CA LEU A 208 -8.27 10.64 8.26
C LEU A 208 -7.24 11.74 7.95
N GLY A 209 -5.98 11.50 8.28
CA GLY A 209 -4.84 12.32 7.86
C GLY A 209 -4.32 11.79 6.53
N ASP A 210 -4.03 12.69 5.62
CA ASP A 210 -3.55 12.44 4.26
C ASP A 210 -3.14 13.79 3.67
N ASP A 211 -1.85 13.99 3.41
CA ASP A 211 -1.30 15.29 2.99
C ASP A 211 -0.95 15.35 1.49
N ASP A 212 -0.88 14.20 0.81
CA ASP A 212 -0.83 14.09 -0.64
C ASP A 212 -1.60 12.85 -1.15
N PRO A 213 -2.14 12.83 -2.39
CA PRO A 213 -3.00 11.75 -2.86
C PRO A 213 -2.18 10.49 -3.26
N ASP A 214 -1.36 9.97 -2.35
CA ASP A 214 -0.72 8.68 -2.45
C ASP A 214 -1.62 7.54 -1.91
N ASN A 215 -1.01 6.40 -1.58
CA ASN A 215 -1.70 5.22 -1.10
C ASN A 215 -1.65 5.03 0.42
N HIS A 216 -1.25 6.04 1.18
CA HIS A 216 -1.18 6.04 2.63
C HIS A 216 -2.22 6.97 3.23
N VAL A 217 -3.01 6.44 4.17
CA VAL A 217 -4.00 7.23 4.91
C VAL A 217 -3.85 6.94 6.39
N ILE A 218 -3.84 7.96 7.23
CA ILE A 218 -3.68 7.83 8.67
C ILE A 218 -5.05 7.89 9.35
N ALA A 219 -5.47 6.79 9.96
CA ALA A 219 -6.65 6.76 10.83
C ALA A 219 -6.27 7.21 12.25
N CYS A 220 -6.73 8.39 12.65
CA CYS A 220 -6.48 8.96 13.98
C CYS A 220 -7.55 8.48 14.97
N ILE A 221 -7.16 7.90 16.11
CA ILE A 221 -8.08 7.21 17.05
C ILE A 221 -7.96 7.84 18.45
N ALA A 222 -9.10 8.09 19.11
CA ALA A 222 -9.17 8.73 20.43
C ALA A 222 -8.99 7.74 21.59
N GLU A 223 -9.31 6.48 21.34
CA GLU A 223 -9.35 5.42 22.33
C GLU A 223 -7.94 4.92 22.64
N SER A 224 -7.71 4.51 23.89
CA SER A 224 -6.43 3.96 24.33
C SER A 224 -6.31 2.44 24.13
N SER A 225 -7.44 1.74 24.01
CA SER A 225 -7.47 0.30 23.74
C SER A 225 -6.86 0.00 22.37
N PRO A 226 -5.80 -0.83 22.28
CA PRO A 226 -5.12 -1.15 21.03
C PRO A 226 -6.04 -1.46 19.84
N ALA A 227 -5.83 -0.79 18.71
CA ALA A 227 -6.40 -1.19 17.43
C ALA A 227 -5.81 -2.53 16.98
N ILE A 228 -6.68 -3.49 16.65
CA ILE A 228 -6.29 -4.85 16.24
C ILE A 228 -6.75 -5.23 14.83
N SER A 229 -7.74 -4.54 14.28
CA SER A 229 -8.20 -4.74 12.90
C SER A 229 -8.84 -3.48 12.35
N VAL A 230 -8.71 -3.28 11.04
CA VAL A 230 -9.42 -2.24 10.27
C VAL A 230 -10.35 -2.92 9.28
N SER A 231 -11.55 -2.38 9.13
CA SER A 231 -12.50 -2.73 8.08
C SER A 231 -12.94 -1.48 7.34
N VAL A 232 -13.08 -1.58 6.03
CA VAL A 232 -13.56 -0.48 5.19
C VAL A 232 -14.68 -0.98 4.30
N VAL A 233 -15.77 -0.21 4.28
CA VAL A 233 -16.94 -0.48 3.43
C VAL A 233 -16.57 -0.22 1.97
N ALA A 234 -17.13 -1.02 1.07
CA ALA A 234 -16.95 -0.84 -0.38
C ALA A 234 -17.52 0.51 -0.87
N GLY A 235 -16.91 1.09 -1.90
CA GLY A 235 -17.50 2.19 -2.66
C GLY A 235 -17.23 3.61 -2.13
N PHE A 236 -16.26 3.80 -1.24
CA PHE A 236 -15.99 5.10 -0.60
C PHE A 236 -14.63 5.69 -0.97
N PHE A 237 -13.64 4.84 -1.22
CA PHE A 237 -12.29 5.19 -1.65
C PHE A 237 -12.16 4.82 -3.12
N HIS A 238 -11.52 5.68 -3.90
CA HIS A 238 -11.41 5.56 -5.34
C HIS A 238 -9.96 5.75 -5.76
N ASP A 239 -9.50 4.93 -6.70
CA ASP A 239 -8.18 5.12 -7.29
C ASP A 239 -8.16 6.30 -8.29
N PRO A 240 -7.01 6.62 -8.91
CA PRO A 240 -6.93 7.70 -9.90
C PRO A 240 -7.79 7.48 -11.17
N GLY A 241 -8.24 6.25 -11.44
CA GLY A 241 -9.20 5.90 -12.49
C GLY A 241 -10.66 6.09 -12.10
N ASP A 242 -10.92 6.46 -10.83
CA ASP A 242 -12.23 6.52 -10.18
C ASP A 242 -12.88 5.15 -9.92
N ASP A 243 -12.09 4.07 -9.96
CA ASP A 243 -12.55 2.73 -9.61
C ASP A 243 -12.65 2.58 -8.09
N ALA A 244 -13.84 2.18 -7.64
CA ALA A 244 -14.18 2.20 -6.22
C ALA A 244 -13.68 0.96 -5.48
N ASN A 245 -13.23 1.14 -4.23
CA ASN A 245 -12.68 0.07 -3.41
C ASN A 245 -13.72 -1.05 -3.14
N PRO A 246 -13.29 -2.31 -3.05
CA PRO A 246 -14.11 -3.38 -2.50
C PRO A 246 -14.16 -3.30 -0.96
N GLU A 247 -15.06 -4.08 -0.36
CA GLU A 247 -15.05 -4.26 1.10
C GLU A 247 -13.74 -4.94 1.51
N THR A 248 -13.03 -4.36 2.48
CA THR A 248 -11.76 -4.91 2.96
C THR A 248 -11.75 -5.02 4.48
N ARG A 249 -11.10 -6.07 5.01
CA ARG A 249 -10.79 -6.22 6.43
C ARG A 249 -9.40 -6.81 6.59
N ILE A 250 -8.54 -6.13 7.35
CA ILE A 250 -7.17 -6.58 7.64
C ILE A 250 -6.84 -6.46 9.13
N THR A 251 -5.84 -7.22 9.57
CA THR A 251 -5.27 -7.12 10.92
C THR A 251 -4.36 -5.90 10.99
N VAL A 252 -4.36 -5.23 12.15
CA VAL A 252 -3.42 -4.15 12.46
C VAL A 252 -2.16 -4.74 13.07
N ILE A 253 -1.01 -4.43 12.47
CA ILE A 253 0.30 -4.86 12.96
C ILE A 253 0.80 -3.83 13.97
N SER A 254 1.37 -4.30 15.08
CA SER A 254 1.99 -3.47 16.09
C SER A 254 3.47 -3.83 16.21
N LYS A 255 4.35 -2.94 15.74
CA LYS A 255 5.81 -3.07 15.97
C LYS A 255 6.29 -2.31 17.21
N MET A 256 5.38 -1.68 17.94
CA MET A 256 5.71 -1.06 19.22
C MET A 256 6.19 -2.15 20.18
N LYS A 257 7.41 -2.00 20.70
CA LYS A 257 7.80 -2.74 21.90
C LYS A 257 6.97 -2.17 23.06
N GLU A 258 6.10 -3.00 23.61
CA GLU A 258 5.45 -2.73 24.89
C GLU A 258 6.47 -2.57 26.02
#